data_AF-A0A349KIE3-F1
#
_entry.id   AF-A0A349KIE3-F1
#
_cell.length_a   1.000
_cell.length_b   1.000
_cell.length_c   1.000
_cell.angle_alpha   90.00
_cell.angle_beta   90.00
_cell.angle_gamma   90.00
#
_symmetry.space_group_name_H-M   'P 1'
#
loop_
_entity.id
_entity.type
_entity.pdbx_description
1 polymer ?
#
loop_
_entity_poly.entity_id
_entity_poly.type
_entity_poly.pdbx_seq_one_letter_code
_entity_poly.pdbx_strand_id
1 'polypeptide(L)'
;HFLSDPAYQHRYYVDLEIRQQDIFTKGKQADGSLTADEDWRTIIVGGGRAGAKGVFALDVTDPSGFSEANAEKVVLWEFSGQDDARMGYVTQAPIIGMTKWGTNLRWTAFISNGYNSNTESTGFFMLDIEGGMDGTWDSADVRYVEFEGAGGDGLSPLAAFDTTGDYLIDRVYAGDLDGNMWVASVDSSGNWASAYNNGGNPQALFTTQAKQPITAAPVASANRKVSRAGNIPNLMIYFATGQYLESADVTSVDTQSVYGVWDRGTSGLTVSSLESRTITEGTVTDSNGVSATVRYSNGKELDFSTTKGWYVDLPITGERAVVSPQVRGDFVYLNSMIPDENPCLGGGTGWAMAFGLDGRNPKKAAFLRWPEKIIGYKLEGLPNQSTILGTFRFTPGSNAEDPVDVMEIPPLSGAVTDAGRRGWNELIDN
;
A
#
# COMPACT_ATOMS: atom_id res chain seq x y z
N HIS A 1 -20.20 -12.66 -24.93
CA HIS A 1 -18.83 -12.59 -24.38
C HIS A 1 -18.54 -11.11 -24.13
N PHE A 2 -18.72 -10.63 -22.89
CA PHE A 2 -18.74 -9.19 -22.60
C PHE A 2 -17.37 -8.51 -22.73
N LEU A 3 -16.28 -9.24 -22.48
CA LEU A 3 -14.91 -8.71 -22.50
C LEU A 3 -14.36 -8.40 -23.90
N SER A 4 -15.07 -8.80 -24.96
CA SER A 4 -14.69 -8.52 -26.35
C SER A 4 -15.65 -7.55 -27.04
N ASP A 5 -16.59 -6.94 -26.29
CA ASP A 5 -17.52 -5.95 -26.82
C ASP A 5 -16.85 -4.56 -26.84
N PRO A 6 -16.74 -3.88 -27.99
CA PRO A 6 -16.19 -2.52 -28.06
C PRO A 6 -16.95 -1.48 -27.23
N ALA A 7 -18.21 -1.77 -26.87
CA ALA A 7 -19.02 -0.96 -25.97
C ALA A 7 -18.95 -1.41 -24.50
N TYR A 8 -18.08 -2.38 -24.17
CA TYR A 8 -17.89 -2.85 -22.81
C TYR A 8 -17.43 -1.69 -21.92
N GLN A 9 -18.25 -1.38 -20.92
CA GLN A 9 -17.82 -0.64 -19.74
C GLN A 9 -17.53 -1.67 -18.64
N HIS A 10 -16.42 -1.46 -17.92
CA HIS A 10 -15.98 -2.38 -16.89
C HIS A 10 -17.10 -2.61 -15.86
N ARG A 11 -17.51 -3.86 -15.71
CA ARG A 11 -18.55 -4.26 -14.77
C ARG A 11 -17.86 -4.72 -13.50
N TYR A 12 -17.79 -3.83 -12.53
CA TYR A 12 -17.15 -4.14 -11.27
C TYR A 12 -17.90 -5.25 -10.53
N TYR A 13 -17.20 -6.30 -10.13
CA TYR A 13 -17.71 -7.36 -9.26
C TYR A 13 -16.73 -7.63 -8.12
N VAL A 14 -16.03 -8.76 -8.11
CA VAL A 14 -14.95 -9.06 -7.16
C VAL A 14 -13.63 -8.67 -7.82
N ASP A 15 -13.33 -7.37 -7.75
CA ASP A 15 -12.20 -6.76 -8.46
C ASP A 15 -11.08 -6.28 -7.52
N LEU A 16 -11.27 -6.47 -6.22
CA LEU A 16 -10.19 -6.25 -5.27
C LEU A 16 -9.12 -7.31 -5.49
N GLU A 17 -7.86 -6.95 -5.23
CA GLU A 17 -6.79 -7.94 -5.16
C GLU A 17 -7.20 -9.08 -4.22
N ILE A 18 -6.90 -10.31 -4.62
CA ILE A 18 -7.11 -11.49 -3.79
C ILE A 18 -5.82 -11.76 -3.02
N ARG A 19 -5.89 -11.89 -1.70
CA ARG A 19 -4.76 -12.29 -0.86
C ARG A 19 -4.97 -13.65 -0.26
N GLN A 20 -3.94 -14.48 -0.33
CA GLN A 20 -3.87 -15.78 0.32
C GLN A 20 -2.94 -15.71 1.52
N GLN A 21 -3.35 -16.30 2.65
CA GLN A 21 -2.53 -16.36 3.86
C GLN A 21 -2.86 -17.58 4.73
N ASP A 22 -1.84 -18.15 5.36
CA ASP A 22 -2.03 -19.19 6.37
C ASP A 22 -2.23 -18.55 7.76
N ILE A 23 -3.24 -19.01 8.48
CA ILE A 23 -3.62 -18.54 9.80
C ILE A 23 -3.99 -19.71 10.71
N PHE A 24 -3.96 -19.51 12.02
CA PHE A 24 -4.37 -20.52 13.00
C PHE A 24 -5.76 -20.16 13.55
N THR A 25 -6.78 -20.90 13.14
CA THR A 25 -8.19 -20.54 13.34
C THR A 25 -9.08 -21.78 13.21
N LYS A 26 -10.34 -21.69 13.67
CA LYS A 26 -11.38 -22.61 13.22
C LYS A 26 -11.67 -22.44 11.74
N GLY A 27 -11.96 -23.55 11.06
CA GLY A 27 -12.41 -23.55 9.66
C GLY A 27 -13.92 -23.74 9.55
N LYS A 28 -14.43 -23.78 8.32
CA LYS A 28 -15.81 -24.22 8.03
C LYS A 28 -15.82 -25.58 7.34
N GLN A 29 -16.75 -26.43 7.75
CA GLN A 29 -17.08 -27.70 7.12
C GLN A 29 -17.99 -27.47 5.91
N ALA A 30 -18.09 -28.47 5.03
CA ALA A 30 -18.93 -28.39 3.82
C ALA A 30 -20.43 -28.16 4.11
N ASP A 31 -20.90 -28.46 5.33
CA ASP A 31 -22.26 -28.20 5.79
C ASP A 31 -22.46 -26.81 6.42
N GLY A 32 -21.39 -26.01 6.52
CA GLY A 32 -21.36 -24.66 7.08
C GLY A 32 -21.06 -24.60 8.59
N SER A 33 -20.95 -25.75 9.26
CA SER A 33 -20.58 -25.79 10.68
C SER A 33 -19.10 -25.48 10.89
N LEU A 34 -18.75 -24.92 12.04
CA LEU A 34 -17.36 -24.65 12.41
C LEU A 34 -16.63 -25.94 12.78
N THR A 35 -15.32 -25.99 12.53
CA THR A 35 -14.48 -27.05 13.09
C THR A 35 -14.45 -26.99 14.62
N ALA A 36 -14.35 -28.16 15.26
CA ALA A 36 -14.34 -28.24 16.71
C ALA A 36 -13.10 -27.56 17.33
N ASP A 37 -11.95 -27.78 16.70
CA ASP A 37 -10.66 -27.25 17.11
C ASP A 37 -10.12 -26.26 16.06
N GLU A 38 -9.26 -25.36 16.52
CA GLU A 38 -8.42 -24.51 15.68
C GLU A 38 -7.32 -25.34 15.03
N ASP A 39 -6.97 -25.01 13.78
CA ASP A 39 -5.84 -25.60 13.06
C ASP A 39 -5.24 -24.58 12.11
N TRP A 40 -4.09 -24.90 11.50
CA TRP A 40 -3.57 -24.12 10.39
C TRP A 40 -4.51 -24.22 9.18
N ARG A 41 -5.01 -23.07 8.75
CA ARG A 41 -5.89 -22.92 7.59
C ARG A 41 -5.25 -21.99 6.58
N THR A 42 -5.43 -22.32 5.31
CA THR A 42 -5.13 -21.39 4.21
C THR A 42 -6.40 -20.64 3.88
N ILE A 43 -6.40 -19.32 4.08
CA ILE A 43 -7.54 -18.47 3.73
C ILE A 43 -7.26 -17.62 2.51
N ILE A 44 -8.34 -17.24 1.84
CA ILE A 44 -8.34 -16.19 0.82
C ILE A 44 -9.22 -15.04 1.29
N VAL A 45 -8.72 -13.82 1.19
CA VAL A 45 -9.49 -12.59 1.42
C VAL A 45 -9.57 -11.75 0.16
N GLY A 46 -10.75 -11.16 -0.07
CA GLY A 46 -11.05 -10.33 -1.25
C GLY A 46 -12.18 -9.35 -0.97
N GLY A 47 -12.68 -8.70 -2.01
CA GLY A 47 -13.75 -7.72 -1.88
C GLY A 47 -14.22 -7.12 -3.20
N GLY A 48 -15.21 -6.23 -3.12
CA GLY A 48 -15.89 -5.69 -4.30
C GLY A 48 -15.12 -4.59 -5.04
N ARG A 49 -14.09 -4.02 -4.43
CA ARG A 49 -13.42 -2.80 -4.91
C ARG A 49 -14.43 -1.68 -5.20
N ALA A 50 -14.63 -1.30 -6.46
CA ALA A 50 -15.61 -0.28 -6.85
C ALA A 50 -17.03 -0.86 -7.10
N GLY A 51 -17.18 -2.19 -7.10
CA GLY A 51 -18.45 -2.87 -7.34
C GLY A 51 -19.32 -3.02 -6.09
N ALA A 52 -18.71 -3.10 -4.90
CA ALA A 52 -19.43 -3.21 -3.64
C ALA A 52 -18.59 -2.70 -2.45
N LYS A 53 -19.28 -2.18 -1.43
CA LYS A 53 -18.70 -1.74 -0.16
C LYS A 53 -18.57 -2.91 0.81
N GLY A 54 -17.49 -3.68 0.70
CA GLY A 54 -17.26 -4.80 1.58
C GLY A 54 -16.15 -5.75 1.15
N VAL A 55 -15.82 -6.65 2.06
CA VAL A 55 -14.80 -7.67 1.94
C VAL A 55 -15.34 -9.03 2.39
N PHE A 56 -14.66 -10.10 2.01
CA PHE A 56 -15.00 -11.46 2.44
C PHE A 56 -13.73 -12.28 2.70
N ALA A 57 -13.90 -13.38 3.44
CA ALA A 57 -12.88 -14.40 3.64
C ALA A 57 -13.42 -15.79 3.34
N LEU A 58 -12.59 -16.64 2.73
CA LEU A 58 -12.86 -18.04 2.42
C LEU A 58 -11.78 -18.92 3.05
N ASP A 59 -12.15 -20.07 3.62
CA ASP A 59 -11.20 -21.11 4.00
C ASP A 59 -10.98 -22.05 2.81
N VAL A 60 -9.82 -21.97 2.19
CA VAL A 60 -9.44 -22.75 1.00
C VAL A 60 -8.44 -23.87 1.32
N THR A 61 -8.38 -24.30 2.58
CA THR A 61 -7.49 -25.38 3.04
C THR A 61 -7.75 -26.69 2.29
N ASP A 62 -9.02 -27.03 2.07
CA ASP A 62 -9.43 -28.17 1.26
C ASP A 62 -10.46 -27.75 0.19
N PRO A 63 -10.03 -27.43 -1.03
CA PRO A 63 -10.93 -27.01 -2.10
C PRO A 63 -11.73 -28.18 -2.69
N SER A 64 -11.45 -29.44 -2.33
CA SER A 64 -12.14 -30.60 -2.91
C SER A 64 -13.62 -30.68 -2.53
N GLY A 65 -14.01 -30.02 -1.44
CA GLY A 65 -15.39 -29.91 -0.97
C GLY A 65 -16.18 -28.74 -1.57
N PHE A 66 -15.59 -27.92 -2.45
CA PHE A 66 -16.24 -26.75 -3.00
C PHE A 66 -17.17 -27.11 -4.15
N SER A 67 -18.41 -26.63 -4.07
CA SER A 67 -19.42 -26.76 -5.12
C SER A 67 -20.33 -25.54 -5.14
N GLU A 68 -21.00 -25.29 -6.26
CA GLU A 68 -22.01 -24.22 -6.32
C GLU A 68 -23.11 -24.41 -5.26
N ALA A 69 -23.42 -25.66 -4.89
CA ALA A 69 -24.48 -25.99 -3.94
C ALA A 69 -24.12 -25.66 -2.47
N ASN A 70 -22.85 -25.43 -2.14
CA ASN A 70 -22.40 -25.07 -0.80
C ASN A 70 -21.54 -23.81 -0.75
N ALA A 71 -21.54 -23.01 -1.81
CA ALA A 71 -20.75 -21.77 -1.90
C ALA A 71 -21.04 -20.81 -0.73
N GLU A 72 -22.30 -20.68 -0.32
CA GLU A 72 -22.70 -19.85 0.84
C GLU A 72 -22.16 -20.38 2.20
N LYS A 73 -21.77 -21.66 2.25
CA LYS A 73 -21.37 -22.35 3.48
C LYS A 73 -19.86 -22.37 3.68
N VAL A 74 -19.08 -22.19 2.62
CA VAL A 74 -17.60 -22.20 2.65
C VAL A 74 -17.00 -20.81 2.90
N VAL A 75 -17.84 -19.77 2.84
CA VAL A 75 -17.45 -18.40 3.24
C VAL A 75 -17.26 -18.37 4.74
N LEU A 76 -16.07 -17.96 5.20
CA LEU A 76 -15.83 -17.73 6.62
C LEU A 76 -16.75 -16.61 7.10
N TRP A 77 -16.65 -15.45 6.46
CA TRP A 77 -17.47 -14.28 6.74
C TRP A 77 -17.46 -13.31 5.56
N GLU A 78 -18.46 -12.43 5.55
CA GLU A 78 -18.53 -11.22 4.72
C GLU A 78 -18.73 -10.04 5.66
N PHE A 79 -18.04 -8.92 5.42
CA PHE A 79 -18.20 -7.68 6.19
C PHE A 79 -18.41 -6.52 5.23
N SER A 80 -19.48 -5.76 5.42
CA SER A 80 -19.98 -4.81 4.43
C SER A 80 -20.52 -3.52 5.05
N GLY A 81 -20.90 -2.58 4.17
CA GLY A 81 -21.64 -1.37 4.56
C GLY A 81 -23.01 -1.61 5.21
N GLN A 82 -23.52 -2.86 5.23
CA GLN A 82 -24.72 -3.23 5.98
C GLN A 82 -24.41 -3.54 7.45
N ASP A 83 -23.22 -4.09 7.71
CA ASP A 83 -22.75 -4.43 9.05
C ASP A 83 -22.23 -3.17 9.77
N ASP A 84 -21.52 -2.30 9.05
CA ASP A 84 -21.11 -0.98 9.53
C ASP A 84 -21.15 0.08 8.42
N ALA A 85 -21.94 1.14 8.62
CA ALA A 85 -22.16 2.20 7.64
C ALA A 85 -20.88 2.99 7.27
N ARG A 86 -19.80 2.87 8.07
CA ARG A 86 -18.50 3.48 7.80
C ARG A 86 -17.69 2.72 6.74
N MET A 87 -18.10 1.51 6.35
CA MET A 87 -17.47 0.76 5.26
C MET A 87 -17.85 1.36 3.89
N GLY A 88 -16.83 1.73 3.13
CA GLY A 88 -16.88 2.28 1.79
C GLY A 88 -16.29 1.33 0.74
N TYR A 89 -15.91 1.89 -0.40
CA TYR A 89 -15.20 1.18 -1.47
C TYR A 89 -13.72 1.06 -1.11
N VAL A 90 -13.28 -0.16 -0.85
CA VAL A 90 -11.89 -0.47 -0.50
C VAL A 90 -11.07 -0.72 -1.76
N THR A 91 -9.84 -0.23 -1.83
CA THR A 91 -8.97 -0.41 -3.01
C THR A 91 -7.75 -1.30 -2.75
N GLN A 92 -7.58 -1.75 -1.50
CA GLN A 92 -6.56 -2.69 -1.07
C GLN A 92 -7.22 -3.90 -0.43
N ALA A 93 -6.70 -5.09 -0.73
CA ALA A 93 -7.08 -6.30 -0.01
C ALA A 93 -6.74 -6.17 1.49
N PRO A 94 -7.54 -6.79 2.39
CA PRO A 94 -7.24 -6.78 3.81
C PRO A 94 -5.80 -7.22 4.11
N ILE A 95 -5.14 -6.57 5.08
CA ILE A 95 -3.89 -7.10 5.64
C ILE A 95 -4.27 -8.03 6.79
N ILE A 96 -3.84 -9.29 6.73
CA ILE A 96 -4.08 -10.26 7.81
C ILE A 96 -2.82 -10.39 8.66
N GLY A 97 -2.97 -10.26 9.96
CA GLY A 97 -1.88 -10.45 10.91
C GLY A 97 -2.36 -10.53 12.34
N MET A 98 -1.49 -10.99 13.22
CA MET A 98 -1.80 -11.10 14.64
C MET A 98 -1.56 -9.76 15.34
N THR A 99 -2.41 -9.42 16.30
CA THR A 99 -2.28 -8.19 17.10
C THR A 99 -2.91 -8.40 18.48
N LYS A 100 -2.60 -7.51 19.42
CA LYS A 100 -3.27 -7.45 20.72
C LYS A 100 -4.69 -6.92 20.58
N TRP A 101 -5.60 -7.63 21.25
CA TRP A 101 -6.99 -7.29 21.48
C TRP A 101 -7.22 -7.23 22.99
N GLY A 102 -6.83 -6.11 23.61
CA GLY A 102 -6.72 -6.06 25.07
C GLY A 102 -5.61 -6.99 25.55
N THR A 103 -5.93 -7.91 26.46
CA THR A 103 -4.98 -8.91 26.98
C THR A 103 -4.82 -10.13 26.08
N ASN A 104 -5.66 -10.29 25.05
CA ASN A 104 -5.65 -11.45 24.16
C ASN A 104 -4.90 -11.15 22.86
N LEU A 105 -4.40 -12.18 22.19
CA LEU A 105 -3.89 -12.09 20.84
C LEU A 105 -4.94 -12.66 19.89
N ARG A 106 -5.17 -11.99 18.77
CA ARG A 106 -6.10 -12.46 17.74
C ARG A 106 -5.51 -12.25 16.36
N TRP A 107 -5.79 -13.18 15.46
CA TRP A 107 -5.66 -12.95 14.03
C TRP A 107 -6.68 -11.90 13.62
N THR A 108 -6.24 -10.94 12.81
CA THR A 108 -7.05 -9.76 12.52
C THR A 108 -6.90 -9.35 11.08
N ALA A 109 -8.04 -9.02 10.45
CA ALA A 109 -8.08 -8.33 9.18
C ALA A 109 -8.08 -6.81 9.41
N PHE A 110 -7.03 -6.15 8.94
CA PHE A 110 -6.91 -4.70 8.92
C PHE A 110 -7.38 -4.15 7.57
N ILE A 111 -8.38 -3.29 7.60
CA ILE A 111 -9.08 -2.83 6.40
C ILE A 111 -9.31 -1.32 6.52
N SER A 112 -8.79 -0.54 5.58
CA SER A 112 -9.15 0.89 5.52
C SER A 112 -10.65 1.03 5.30
N ASN A 113 -11.30 2.05 5.85
CA ASN A 113 -12.74 2.19 5.66
C ASN A 113 -13.11 2.49 4.19
N GLY A 114 -12.14 2.92 3.38
CA GLY A 114 -12.31 3.15 1.96
C GLY A 114 -13.18 4.38 1.68
N TYR A 115 -13.47 4.60 0.41
CA TYR A 115 -14.08 5.86 -0.05
C TYR A 115 -15.60 5.75 -0.16
N ASN A 116 -16.29 6.89 -0.08
CA ASN A 116 -17.74 6.96 -0.26
C ASN A 116 -18.52 6.02 0.68
N SER A 117 -18.14 5.94 1.96
CA SER A 117 -18.92 5.31 3.01
C SER A 117 -20.32 5.93 3.14
N ASN A 118 -21.26 5.26 3.81
CA ASN A 118 -22.61 5.80 4.01
C ASN A 118 -22.66 6.88 5.10
N THR A 119 -21.61 6.98 5.91
CA THR A 119 -21.39 8.03 6.90
C THR A 119 -20.00 8.62 6.72
N GLU A 120 -19.88 9.95 6.85
CA GLU A 120 -18.59 10.66 6.88
C GLU A 120 -17.70 10.05 7.98
N SER A 121 -16.55 9.52 7.58
CA SER A 121 -15.56 8.95 8.49
C SER A 121 -14.28 8.62 7.72
N THR A 122 -13.14 8.81 8.37
CA THR A 122 -11.82 8.38 7.93
C THR A 122 -11.21 7.54 9.05
N GLY A 123 -10.95 6.27 8.77
CA GLY A 123 -10.46 5.32 9.76
C GLY A 123 -10.23 3.93 9.18
N PHE A 124 -9.97 2.96 10.04
CA PHE A 124 -9.84 1.57 9.61
C PHE A 124 -10.53 0.62 10.57
N PHE A 125 -10.97 -0.50 10.01
CA PHE A 125 -11.51 -1.63 10.73
C PHE A 125 -10.41 -2.60 11.11
N MET A 126 -10.57 -3.16 12.29
CA MET A 126 -9.94 -4.40 12.71
C MET A 126 -11.05 -5.41 12.91
N LEU A 127 -11.07 -6.45 12.09
CA LEU A 127 -12.00 -7.56 12.22
C LEU A 127 -11.27 -8.75 12.83
N ASP A 128 -11.81 -9.34 13.88
CA ASP A 128 -11.40 -10.65 14.34
C ASP A 128 -11.61 -11.66 13.21
N ILE A 129 -10.61 -12.51 12.93
CA ILE A 129 -10.71 -13.45 11.82
C ILE A 129 -11.80 -14.51 12.03
N GLU A 130 -12.09 -14.82 13.31
CA GLU A 130 -13.18 -15.72 13.70
C GLU A 130 -14.52 -14.99 13.87
N GLY A 131 -14.50 -13.65 13.88
CA GLY A 131 -15.70 -12.83 13.91
C GLY A 131 -16.55 -13.07 12.66
N GLY A 132 -17.87 -12.98 12.80
CA GLY A 132 -18.78 -13.21 11.67
C GLY A 132 -18.91 -14.66 11.21
N MET A 133 -18.07 -15.60 11.70
CA MET A 133 -18.15 -17.01 11.28
C MET A 133 -19.46 -17.69 11.72
N ASP A 134 -20.10 -17.18 12.76
CA ASP A 134 -21.42 -17.60 13.23
C ASP A 134 -22.59 -16.91 12.50
N GLY A 135 -22.29 -16.04 11.54
CA GLY A 135 -23.24 -15.29 10.74
C GLY A 135 -23.58 -13.91 11.30
N THR A 136 -22.94 -13.46 12.38
CA THR A 136 -23.17 -12.14 12.97
C THR A 136 -21.86 -11.42 13.30
N TRP A 137 -21.83 -10.11 13.06
CA TRP A 137 -20.75 -9.23 13.53
C TRP A 137 -21.21 -8.44 14.73
N ASP A 138 -20.50 -8.56 15.85
CA ASP A 138 -20.78 -7.78 17.05
C ASP A 138 -19.62 -6.88 17.50
N SER A 139 -19.80 -6.19 18.62
CA SER A 139 -18.81 -5.24 19.16
C SER A 139 -17.57 -5.91 19.76
N ALA A 140 -17.58 -7.22 19.97
CA ALA A 140 -16.42 -8.01 20.36
C ALA A 140 -15.59 -8.48 19.17
N ASP A 141 -16.19 -8.52 17.97
CA ASP A 141 -15.55 -8.95 16.71
C ASP A 141 -14.96 -7.81 15.90
N VAL A 142 -15.51 -6.60 16.06
CA VAL A 142 -15.15 -5.42 15.25
C VAL A 142 -14.61 -4.31 16.13
N ARG A 143 -13.45 -3.77 15.76
CA ARG A 143 -12.97 -2.47 16.26
C ARG A 143 -12.82 -1.50 15.11
N TYR A 144 -13.20 -0.25 15.35
CA TYR A 144 -12.98 0.84 14.41
C TYR A 144 -12.08 1.89 15.04
N VAL A 145 -10.95 2.18 14.40
CA VAL A 145 -10.05 3.25 14.80
C VAL A 145 -10.32 4.45 13.92
N GLU A 146 -11.00 5.45 14.48
CA GLU A 146 -11.37 6.68 13.79
C GLU A 146 -10.28 7.74 13.92
N PHE A 147 -9.91 8.33 12.78
CA PHE A 147 -9.04 9.50 12.69
C PHE A 147 -9.84 10.77 12.51
N GLU A 148 -10.91 10.70 11.74
CA GLU A 148 -11.83 11.81 11.48
C GLU A 148 -13.26 11.29 11.37
N GLY A 149 -14.20 11.96 12.04
CA GLY A 149 -15.63 11.64 11.97
C GLY A 149 -16.29 12.53 10.92
N ALA A 150 -17.03 13.55 11.38
CA ALA A 150 -17.63 14.55 10.49
C ALA A 150 -16.56 15.23 9.62
N GLY A 151 -16.82 15.30 8.31
CA GLY A 151 -15.87 15.75 7.30
C GLY A 151 -14.93 14.68 6.74
N GLY A 152 -14.85 13.49 7.35
CA GLY A 152 -14.01 12.40 6.87
C GLY A 152 -14.50 11.81 5.54
N ASP A 153 -13.59 11.64 4.59
CA ASP A 153 -13.84 11.23 3.21
C ASP A 153 -13.34 9.81 2.87
N GLY A 154 -12.74 9.13 3.85
CA GLY A 154 -12.30 7.74 3.75
C GLY A 154 -10.80 7.58 3.78
N LEU A 155 -10.35 6.54 4.47
CA LEU A 155 -8.96 6.18 4.56
C LEU A 155 -8.54 5.36 3.34
N SER A 156 -7.45 5.79 2.73
CA SER A 156 -6.79 5.10 1.62
C SER A 156 -6.12 3.79 2.09
N PRO A 157 -5.60 2.96 1.16
CA PRO A 157 -4.83 1.78 1.50
C PRO A 157 -3.81 2.01 2.61
N LEU A 158 -3.72 1.04 3.53
CA LEU A 158 -2.92 1.13 4.74
C LEU A 158 -1.66 0.26 4.65
N ALA A 159 -0.71 0.54 5.53
CA ALA A 159 0.44 -0.30 5.80
C ALA A 159 0.51 -0.61 7.30
N ALA A 160 0.62 -1.89 7.63
CA ALA A 160 0.69 -2.40 9.00
C ALA A 160 2.09 -2.94 9.31
N PHE A 161 2.62 -2.64 10.48
CA PHE A 161 4.00 -2.95 10.85
C PHE A 161 4.10 -3.53 12.26
N ASP A 162 4.92 -4.55 12.39
CA ASP A 162 5.56 -4.94 13.64
C ASP A 162 6.78 -4.03 13.86
N THR A 163 6.80 -3.33 14.99
CA THR A 163 7.87 -2.38 15.34
C THR A 163 8.71 -2.84 16.54
N THR A 164 8.35 -3.97 17.13
CA THR A 164 8.98 -4.54 18.33
C THR A 164 9.70 -5.86 18.06
N GLY A 165 9.41 -6.51 16.93
CA GLY A 165 9.99 -7.78 16.50
C GLY A 165 9.36 -9.00 17.16
N ASP A 166 8.14 -8.88 17.69
CA ASP A 166 7.40 -9.95 18.37
C ASP A 166 6.37 -10.65 17.46
N TYR A 167 6.38 -10.34 16.16
CA TYR A 167 5.45 -10.85 15.15
C TYR A 167 4.01 -10.35 15.31
N LEU A 168 3.78 -9.34 16.15
CA LEU A 168 2.51 -8.66 16.28
C LEU A 168 2.53 -7.33 15.51
N ILE A 169 1.43 -7.04 14.83
CA ILE A 169 1.22 -5.72 14.25
C ILE A 169 1.05 -4.73 15.41
N ASP A 170 1.87 -3.68 15.43
CA ASP A 170 1.88 -2.64 16.46
C ASP A 170 1.39 -1.28 15.96
N ARG A 171 1.51 -1.05 14.65
CA ARG A 171 1.37 0.28 14.07
C ARG A 171 0.79 0.22 12.66
N VAL A 172 -0.10 1.16 12.34
CA VAL A 172 -0.72 1.32 11.03
C VAL A 172 -0.48 2.74 10.53
N TYR A 173 -0.11 2.86 9.26
CA TYR A 173 0.02 4.14 8.54
C TYR A 173 -0.88 4.12 7.31
N ALA A 174 -1.60 5.22 7.07
CA ALA A 174 -2.40 5.36 5.85
C ALA A 174 -2.63 6.83 5.53
N GLY A 175 -2.80 7.12 4.24
CA GLY A 175 -3.23 8.43 3.77
C GLY A 175 -4.75 8.57 3.72
N ASP A 176 -5.24 9.78 3.43
CA ASP A 176 -6.63 10.06 3.02
C ASP A 176 -6.65 10.96 1.77
N LEU A 177 -7.85 11.31 1.30
CA LEU A 177 -8.01 12.19 0.13
C LEU A 177 -7.75 13.67 0.48
N ASP A 178 -7.83 14.03 1.75
CA ASP A 178 -7.50 15.37 2.27
C ASP A 178 -5.98 15.61 2.46
N GLY A 179 -5.15 14.60 2.17
CA GLY A 179 -3.70 14.69 2.18
C GLY A 179 -3.04 14.54 3.55
N ASN A 180 -3.74 13.95 4.51
CA ASN A 180 -3.20 13.61 5.82
C ASN A 180 -2.59 12.21 5.81
N MET A 181 -1.41 12.07 6.39
CA MET A 181 -0.80 10.79 6.75
C MET A 181 -1.12 10.48 8.20
N TRP A 182 -2.05 9.56 8.42
CA TRP A 182 -2.51 9.12 9.74
C TRP A 182 -1.65 7.99 10.28
N VAL A 183 -1.62 7.89 11.61
CA VAL A 183 -0.92 6.83 12.31
C VAL A 183 -1.76 6.33 13.47
N ALA A 184 -1.99 5.03 13.52
CA ALA A 184 -2.53 4.36 14.69
C ALA A 184 -1.49 3.42 15.30
N SER A 185 -1.59 3.20 16.60
CA SER A 185 -0.75 2.23 17.29
C SER A 185 -1.47 1.58 18.44
N VAL A 186 -1.01 0.37 18.78
CA VAL A 186 -1.43 -0.34 19.97
C VAL A 186 -0.65 0.13 21.21
N ASP A 187 -1.36 0.36 22.31
CA ASP A 187 -0.73 0.62 23.60
C ASP A 187 -0.29 -0.67 24.31
N SER A 188 0.36 -0.54 25.47
CA SER A 188 0.79 -1.70 26.27
C SER A 188 -0.36 -2.58 26.78
N SER A 189 -1.58 -2.04 26.80
CA SER A 189 -2.79 -2.72 27.26
C SER A 189 -3.57 -3.36 26.11
N GLY A 190 -3.09 -3.29 24.87
CA GLY A 190 -3.76 -3.84 23.69
C GLY A 190 -4.91 -2.98 23.15
N ASN A 191 -4.92 -1.68 23.48
CA ASN A 191 -5.88 -0.72 22.94
C ASN A 191 -5.29 -0.04 21.70
N TRP A 192 -6.07 -0.04 20.63
CA TRP A 192 -5.74 0.63 19.39
C TRP A 192 -6.41 2.01 19.34
N ALA A 193 -5.63 3.02 18.99
CA ALA A 193 -6.11 4.38 18.78
C ALA A 193 -5.16 5.13 17.83
N SER A 194 -5.53 6.35 17.45
CA SER A 194 -4.58 7.28 16.84
C SER A 194 -3.34 7.44 17.73
N ALA A 195 -2.16 7.20 17.15
CA ALA A 195 -0.87 7.33 17.83
C ALA A 195 -0.61 8.77 18.27
N TYR A 196 -1.23 9.73 17.57
CA TYR A 196 -1.12 11.16 17.85
C TYR A 196 -2.50 11.75 18.09
N ASN A 197 -2.63 12.45 19.21
CA ASN A 197 -3.87 13.08 19.60
C ASN A 197 -3.59 14.35 20.41
N ASN A 198 -4.52 15.31 20.34
CA ASN A 198 -4.53 16.52 21.15
C ASN A 198 -5.92 16.71 21.77
N GLY A 199 -6.03 16.48 23.07
CA GLY A 199 -7.30 16.63 23.80
C GLY A 199 -8.39 15.66 23.32
N GLY A 200 -8.02 14.46 22.90
CA GLY A 200 -8.96 13.46 22.36
C GLY A 200 -9.22 13.57 20.86
N ASN A 201 -8.71 14.60 20.18
CA ASN A 201 -8.80 14.72 18.73
C ASN A 201 -7.56 14.09 18.07
N PRO A 202 -7.72 13.09 17.19
CA PRO A 202 -6.61 12.55 16.40
C PRO A 202 -5.86 13.64 15.65
N GLN A 203 -4.55 13.46 15.46
CA GLN A 203 -3.69 14.38 14.72
C GLN A 203 -2.90 13.60 13.66
N ALA A 204 -2.83 14.14 12.45
CA ALA A 204 -2.02 13.54 11.40
C ALA A 204 -0.54 13.60 11.77
N LEU A 205 0.24 12.60 11.38
CA LEU A 205 1.70 12.70 11.41
C LEU A 205 2.16 13.84 10.51
N PHE A 206 1.59 13.91 9.30
CA PHE A 206 1.94 14.89 8.29
C PHE A 206 0.72 15.27 7.45
N THR A 207 0.65 16.53 7.03
CA THR A 207 -0.33 17.00 6.03
C THR A 207 0.42 17.53 4.81
N THR A 208 0.03 17.05 3.63
CA THR A 208 0.63 17.44 2.34
C THR A 208 0.41 18.92 2.05
N GLN A 209 1.26 19.49 1.19
CA GLN A 209 0.99 20.84 0.70
C GLN A 209 -0.29 20.84 -0.13
N ALA A 210 -1.07 21.92 -0.05
CA ALA A 210 -2.30 22.08 -0.81
C ALA A 210 -3.32 20.92 -0.70
N LYS A 211 -3.28 20.12 0.38
CA LYS A 211 -4.17 18.95 0.58
C LYS A 211 -4.14 17.96 -0.59
N GLN A 212 -2.95 17.69 -1.12
CA GLN A 212 -2.78 16.69 -2.19
C GLN A 212 -3.22 15.30 -1.69
N PRO A 213 -4.11 14.59 -2.42
CA PRO A 213 -4.67 13.30 -1.99
C PRO A 213 -3.61 12.20 -1.97
N ILE A 214 -3.71 11.28 -1.02
CA ILE A 214 -2.83 10.11 -0.89
C ILE A 214 -3.67 8.86 -1.12
N THR A 215 -3.57 8.22 -2.29
CA THR A 215 -4.40 7.04 -2.64
C THR A 215 -3.66 5.71 -2.62
N ALA A 216 -2.34 5.73 -2.43
CA ALA A 216 -1.52 4.53 -2.33
C ALA A 216 -1.11 4.26 -0.88
N ALA A 217 -0.92 2.99 -0.52
CA ALA A 217 -0.39 2.64 0.79
C ALA A 217 1.05 3.15 0.92
N PRO A 218 1.43 3.74 2.06
CA PRO A 218 2.80 4.13 2.32
C PRO A 218 3.71 2.90 2.49
N VAL A 219 5.02 3.11 2.43
CA VAL A 219 6.02 2.11 2.83
C VAL A 219 6.94 2.71 3.88
N ALA A 220 7.38 1.92 4.85
CA ALA A 220 8.28 2.38 5.89
C ALA A 220 9.66 1.71 5.82
N SER A 221 10.66 2.39 6.35
CA SER A 221 11.96 1.79 6.67
C SER A 221 12.53 2.39 7.94
N ALA A 222 13.38 1.65 8.65
CA ALA A 222 14.08 2.20 9.81
C ALA A 222 15.00 3.35 9.39
N ASN A 223 14.97 4.47 10.14
CA ASN A 223 15.95 5.53 9.94
C ASN A 223 17.30 5.09 10.52
N ARG A 224 18.19 4.59 9.66
CA ARG A 224 19.52 4.08 10.05
C ARG A 224 20.52 5.18 10.44
N LYS A 225 20.18 6.47 10.24
CA LYS A 225 21.06 7.60 10.57
C LYS A 225 20.92 8.08 12.01
N VAL A 226 19.83 7.70 12.67
CA VAL A 226 19.52 8.10 14.04
C VAL A 226 19.20 6.86 14.84
N SER A 227 19.86 6.68 15.99
CA SER A 227 19.55 5.56 16.88
C SER A 227 18.15 5.71 17.46
N ARG A 228 17.44 4.58 17.61
CA ARG A 228 16.15 4.53 18.30
C ARG A 228 16.33 4.99 19.75
N ALA A 229 15.43 5.86 20.23
CA ALA A 229 15.44 6.38 21.59
C ALA A 229 14.27 5.79 22.38
N GLY A 230 14.54 4.74 23.16
CA GLY A 230 13.50 4.02 23.91
C GLY A 230 12.37 3.50 23.01
N ASN A 231 11.13 3.72 23.42
CA ASN A 231 9.94 3.27 22.69
C ASN A 231 9.45 4.26 21.62
N ILE A 232 10.17 5.36 21.39
CA ILE A 232 9.81 6.34 20.35
C ILE A 232 9.98 5.69 18.97
N PRO A 233 9.04 5.88 18.02
CA PRO A 233 9.19 5.38 16.66
C PRO A 233 10.45 5.98 15.99
N ASN A 234 10.99 5.25 15.02
CA ASN A 234 12.15 5.70 14.25
C ASN A 234 12.05 5.19 12.81
N LEU A 235 10.96 5.59 12.15
CA LEU A 235 10.58 5.09 10.83
C LEU A 235 10.54 6.25 9.84
N MET A 236 11.21 6.10 8.71
CA MET A 236 10.97 6.91 7.53
C MET A 236 9.78 6.33 6.78
N ILE A 237 8.75 7.14 6.58
CA ILE A 237 7.52 6.81 5.87
C ILE A 237 7.59 7.45 4.50
N TYR A 238 7.58 6.63 3.46
CA TYR A 238 7.62 7.05 2.07
C TYR A 238 6.27 6.84 1.41
N PHE A 239 5.80 7.88 0.73
CA PHE A 239 4.53 7.89 0.02
C PHE A 239 4.57 8.95 -1.07
N ALA A 240 3.59 8.93 -1.94
CA ALA A 240 3.40 9.97 -2.93
C ALA A 240 1.92 10.31 -3.04
N THR A 241 1.65 11.43 -3.69
CA THR A 241 0.30 11.95 -3.84
C THR A 241 -0.21 11.79 -5.27
N GLY A 242 -1.52 11.80 -5.36
CA GLY A 242 -2.26 11.57 -6.59
C GLY A 242 -3.56 10.85 -6.34
N GLN A 243 -4.50 11.06 -7.25
CA GLN A 243 -5.74 10.30 -7.35
C GLN A 243 -5.94 9.88 -8.81
N TYR A 244 -6.43 8.66 -9.01
CA TYR A 244 -6.82 8.12 -10.30
C TYR A 244 -7.96 7.11 -10.11
N LEU A 245 -9.04 7.60 -9.51
CA LEU A 245 -10.23 6.87 -9.09
C LEU A 245 -11.48 7.35 -9.84
N GLU A 246 -11.48 8.60 -10.31
CA GLU A 246 -12.61 9.27 -10.96
C GLU A 246 -12.24 9.77 -12.36
N SER A 247 -13.24 9.95 -13.22
CA SER A 247 -13.01 10.45 -14.58
C SER A 247 -12.36 11.84 -14.62
N ALA A 248 -12.66 12.69 -13.63
CA ALA A 248 -12.07 14.03 -13.53
C ALA A 248 -10.55 13.98 -13.25
N ASP A 249 -10.05 12.89 -12.68
CA ASP A 249 -8.62 12.76 -12.37
C ASP A 249 -7.76 12.79 -13.62
N VAL A 250 -8.25 12.24 -14.74
CA VAL A 250 -7.51 12.17 -16.02
C VAL A 250 -7.09 13.56 -16.50
N THR A 251 -7.90 14.59 -16.22
CA THR A 251 -7.66 15.96 -16.69
C THR A 251 -7.14 16.90 -15.61
N SER A 252 -7.03 16.45 -14.35
CA SER A 252 -6.45 17.27 -13.28
C SER A 252 -5.00 17.60 -13.62
N VAL A 253 -4.66 18.88 -13.41
CA VAL A 253 -3.34 19.46 -13.66
C VAL A 253 -2.59 19.79 -12.36
N ASP A 254 -3.17 19.42 -11.22
CA ASP A 254 -2.63 19.75 -9.91
C ASP A 254 -1.24 19.13 -9.73
N THR A 255 -0.32 19.90 -9.17
CA THR A 255 1.01 19.40 -8.84
C THR A 255 0.88 18.34 -7.76
N GLN A 256 1.53 17.20 -7.97
CA GLN A 256 1.67 16.12 -6.98
C GLN A 256 3.12 15.99 -6.53
N SER A 257 3.35 15.29 -5.43
CA SER A 257 4.66 15.25 -4.78
C SER A 257 4.96 13.87 -4.21
N VAL A 258 6.24 13.56 -4.06
CA VAL A 258 6.75 12.38 -3.35
C VAL A 258 7.36 12.84 -2.03
N TYR A 259 7.08 12.10 -0.96
CA TYR A 259 7.45 12.44 0.40
C TYR A 259 8.23 11.31 1.06
N GLY A 260 9.19 11.70 1.91
CA GLY A 260 9.80 10.84 2.92
C GLY A 260 9.74 11.53 4.26
N VAL A 261 8.80 11.13 5.12
CA VAL A 261 8.52 11.77 6.42
C VAL A 261 9.05 10.90 7.55
N TRP A 262 9.78 11.50 8.49
CA TRP A 262 10.31 10.79 9.64
C TRP A 262 9.32 10.81 10.80
N ASP A 263 8.75 9.64 11.07
CA ASP A 263 8.02 9.41 12.29
C ASP A 263 8.99 9.21 13.47
N ARG A 264 9.04 10.24 14.32
CA ARG A 264 9.82 10.26 15.57
C ARG A 264 8.99 10.71 16.77
N GLY A 265 7.69 10.40 16.78
CA GLY A 265 6.80 10.75 17.90
C GLY A 265 6.31 12.19 17.87
N THR A 266 6.37 12.86 16.72
CA THR A 266 5.91 14.25 16.55
C THR A 266 4.89 14.30 15.43
N SER A 267 3.72 14.86 15.71
CA SER A 267 2.61 15.05 14.75
C SER A 267 2.55 16.46 14.19
N GLY A 268 1.64 16.71 13.26
CA GLY A 268 1.41 18.04 12.67
C GLY A 268 2.55 18.52 11.79
N LEU A 269 3.33 17.60 11.21
CA LEU A 269 4.39 17.95 10.28
C LEU A 269 3.77 18.47 8.98
N THR A 270 4.48 19.40 8.34
CA THR A 270 4.12 19.94 7.01
C THR A 270 5.40 20.07 6.19
N VAL A 271 5.32 20.51 4.93
CA VAL A 271 6.50 20.73 4.09
C VAL A 271 7.56 21.66 4.71
N SER A 272 7.16 22.56 5.62
CA SER A 272 8.11 23.40 6.39
C SER A 272 9.05 22.60 7.31
N SER A 273 8.68 21.36 7.63
CA SER A 273 9.49 20.42 8.43
C SER A 273 10.45 19.58 7.56
N LEU A 274 10.38 19.69 6.23
CA LEU A 274 11.08 18.82 5.28
C LEU A 274 12.12 19.60 4.46
N GLU A 275 13.18 18.92 4.04
CA GLU A 275 14.10 19.46 3.03
C GLU A 275 13.51 19.24 1.62
N SER A 276 13.51 20.29 0.79
CA SER A 276 13.07 20.15 -0.60
C SER A 276 14.10 19.45 -1.48
N ARG A 277 13.62 18.88 -2.58
CA ARG A 277 14.40 18.33 -3.67
C ARG A 277 13.93 18.93 -4.99
N THR A 278 14.75 18.81 -6.02
CA THR A 278 14.40 19.25 -7.37
C THR A 278 14.73 18.16 -8.38
N ILE A 279 13.73 17.81 -9.19
CA ILE A 279 13.91 16.89 -10.31
C ILE A 279 14.39 17.67 -11.53
N THR A 280 15.41 17.14 -12.19
CA THR A 280 15.91 17.63 -13.49
C THR A 280 15.92 16.49 -14.48
N GLU A 281 15.57 16.78 -15.73
CA GLU A 281 15.56 15.79 -16.82
C GLU A 281 16.83 15.87 -17.69
N GLY A 282 17.21 14.75 -18.28
CA GLY A 282 18.34 14.63 -19.20
C GLY A 282 18.16 13.44 -20.14
N THR A 283 19.22 13.11 -20.89
CA THR A 283 19.24 11.97 -21.81
C THR A 283 20.45 11.10 -21.51
N VAL A 284 20.25 9.79 -21.40
CA VAL A 284 21.32 8.81 -21.21
C VAL A 284 21.19 7.72 -22.28
N THR A 285 22.33 7.25 -22.78
CA THR A 285 22.42 6.15 -23.74
C THR A 285 23.00 4.92 -23.06
N ASP A 286 22.34 3.77 -23.21
CA ASP A 286 22.82 2.49 -22.67
C ASP A 286 23.97 1.90 -23.52
N SER A 287 24.55 0.80 -23.03
CA SER A 287 25.66 0.11 -23.71
C SER A 287 25.32 -0.45 -25.10
N ASN A 288 24.03 -0.61 -25.43
CA ASN A 288 23.55 -1.05 -26.72
C ASN A 288 23.23 0.11 -27.67
N GLY A 289 23.47 1.36 -27.25
CA GLY A 289 23.19 2.56 -28.04
C GLY A 289 21.74 3.05 -27.97
N VAL A 290 20.93 2.53 -27.05
CA VAL A 290 19.55 2.98 -26.86
C VAL A 290 19.52 4.18 -25.92
N SER A 291 18.97 5.30 -26.38
CA SER A 291 18.81 6.52 -25.58
C SER A 291 17.43 6.61 -24.94
N ALA A 292 17.37 7.07 -23.69
CA ALA A 292 16.12 7.39 -23.01
C ALA A 292 16.20 8.74 -22.29
N THR A 293 15.02 9.36 -22.10
CA THR A 293 14.87 10.49 -21.19
C THR A 293 14.92 9.98 -19.76
N VAL A 294 15.75 10.61 -18.94
CA VAL A 294 16.01 10.21 -17.55
C VAL A 294 15.82 11.39 -16.60
N ARG A 295 15.72 11.09 -15.31
CA ARG A 295 15.59 12.06 -14.22
C ARG A 295 16.72 11.94 -13.21
N TYR A 296 17.06 13.07 -12.60
CA TYR A 296 17.95 13.19 -11.44
C TYR A 296 17.22 13.98 -10.34
N SER A 297 17.52 13.68 -9.07
CA SER A 297 17.02 14.47 -7.93
C SER A 297 18.17 15.11 -7.16
N ASN A 298 18.12 16.42 -6.99
CA ASN A 298 19.16 17.19 -6.31
C ASN A 298 18.58 17.92 -5.10
N GLY A 299 19.44 18.20 -4.11
CA GLY A 299 19.06 18.91 -2.89
C GLY A 299 20.11 18.79 -1.79
N LYS A 300 19.92 19.53 -0.71
CA LYS A 300 20.79 19.50 0.47
C LYS A 300 20.71 18.15 1.19
N GLU A 301 21.81 17.70 1.78
CA GLU A 301 21.78 16.52 2.65
C GLU A 301 20.83 16.71 3.83
N LEU A 302 20.13 15.65 4.23
CA LEU A 302 19.23 15.69 5.38
C LEU A 302 20.03 15.88 6.67
N ASP A 303 19.63 16.89 7.43
CA ASP A 303 20.03 17.09 8.81
C ASP A 303 18.83 16.78 9.72
N PHE A 304 18.83 15.58 10.32
CA PHE A 304 17.76 15.12 11.20
C PHE A 304 17.67 15.89 12.54
N SER A 305 18.65 16.74 12.86
CA SER A 305 18.54 17.64 14.02
C SER A 305 17.52 18.75 13.78
N THR A 306 17.39 19.21 12.53
CA THR A 306 16.55 20.35 12.14
C THR A 306 15.36 19.94 11.30
N THR A 307 15.50 18.92 10.45
CA THR A 307 14.47 18.49 9.51
C THR A 307 13.91 17.10 9.87
N LYS A 308 12.73 16.81 9.36
CA LYS A 308 11.97 15.59 9.64
C LYS A 308 11.71 14.80 8.36
N GLY A 309 12.57 14.96 7.35
CA GLY A 309 12.47 14.23 6.10
C GLY A 309 12.66 15.12 4.88
N TRP A 310 12.10 14.69 3.75
CA TRP A 310 12.23 15.36 2.46
C TRP A 310 10.94 15.29 1.65
N TYR A 311 10.83 16.17 0.67
CA TYR A 311 9.80 16.09 -0.37
C TYR A 311 10.34 16.53 -1.73
N VAL A 312 9.66 16.12 -2.79
CA VAL A 312 9.93 16.55 -4.16
C VAL A 312 8.64 16.68 -4.93
N ASP A 313 8.48 17.77 -5.67
CA ASP A 313 7.35 17.94 -6.57
C ASP A 313 7.61 17.18 -7.87
N LEU A 314 6.58 16.50 -8.38
CA LEU A 314 6.62 15.90 -9.71
C LEU A 314 6.57 17.03 -10.75
N PRO A 315 7.54 17.11 -11.67
CA PRO A 315 7.77 18.33 -12.45
C PRO A 315 6.83 18.49 -13.64
N ILE A 316 6.11 17.43 -14.04
CA ILE A 316 5.20 17.47 -15.19
C ILE A 316 3.77 17.74 -14.70
N THR A 317 3.10 18.67 -15.37
CA THR A 317 1.69 18.99 -15.11
C THR A 317 0.80 17.75 -15.15
N GLY A 318 -0.01 17.55 -14.11
CA GLY A 318 -0.90 16.39 -13.99
C GLY A 318 -0.22 15.06 -13.68
N GLU A 319 1.12 15.05 -13.58
CA GLU A 319 1.88 13.88 -13.13
C GLU A 319 1.54 13.53 -11.68
N ARG A 320 1.34 12.24 -11.41
CA ARG A 320 0.90 11.73 -10.11
C ARG A 320 1.42 10.32 -9.85
N ALA A 321 1.40 9.90 -8.59
CA ALA A 321 1.78 8.54 -8.23
C ALA A 321 0.71 7.92 -7.33
N VAL A 322 0.02 6.92 -7.88
CA VAL A 322 -1.16 6.28 -7.27
C VAL A 322 -0.94 4.80 -6.96
N VAL A 323 0.31 4.34 -7.06
CA VAL A 323 0.74 2.99 -6.70
C VAL A 323 1.75 3.04 -5.57
N SER A 324 1.79 2.00 -4.75
CA SER A 324 2.60 1.99 -3.53
C SER A 324 4.10 1.96 -3.84
N PRO A 325 4.90 2.82 -3.19
CA PRO A 325 6.36 2.71 -3.23
C PRO A 325 6.85 1.40 -2.62
N GLN A 326 8.06 1.00 -3.00
CA GLN A 326 8.75 -0.18 -2.47
C GLN A 326 10.14 0.22 -1.98
N VAL A 327 10.46 -0.09 -0.72
CA VAL A 327 11.82 0.10 -0.19
C VAL A 327 12.62 -1.16 -0.43
N ARG A 328 13.78 -1.02 -1.08
CA ARG A 328 14.74 -2.12 -1.25
C ARG A 328 16.16 -1.60 -1.12
N GLY A 329 16.91 -2.14 -0.14
CA GLY A 329 18.28 -1.70 0.11
C GLY A 329 18.34 -0.21 0.50
N ASP A 330 18.99 0.59 -0.34
CA ASP A 330 19.17 2.03 -0.16
C ASP A 330 18.22 2.87 -1.04
N PHE A 331 17.20 2.23 -1.64
CA PHE A 331 16.32 2.83 -2.65
C PHE A 331 14.84 2.81 -2.23
N VAL A 332 14.13 3.87 -2.63
CA VAL A 332 12.66 3.94 -2.65
C VAL A 332 12.23 3.89 -4.12
N TYR A 333 11.79 2.72 -4.57
CA TYR A 333 11.22 2.53 -5.90
C TYR A 333 9.78 3.01 -5.93
N LEU A 334 9.39 3.72 -6.98
CA LEU A 334 8.05 4.26 -7.16
C LEU A 334 7.77 4.43 -8.65
N ASN A 335 6.51 4.32 -9.07
CA ASN A 335 6.09 4.69 -10.41
C ASN A 335 5.18 5.91 -10.36
N SER A 336 5.40 6.86 -11.27
CA SER A 336 4.45 7.94 -11.53
C SER A 336 3.84 7.77 -12.92
N MET A 337 2.68 8.37 -13.09
CA MET A 337 1.91 8.37 -14.32
C MET A 337 1.49 9.79 -14.68
N ILE A 338 1.35 10.02 -15.97
CA ILE A 338 0.92 11.27 -16.59
C ILE A 338 -0.26 10.88 -17.49
N PRO A 339 -1.49 10.92 -16.94
CA PRO A 339 -2.67 10.57 -17.71
C PRO A 339 -2.86 11.47 -18.93
N ASP A 340 -3.38 10.90 -20.01
CA ASP A 340 -3.72 11.60 -21.24
C ASP A 340 -5.03 11.01 -21.80
N GLU A 341 -5.93 11.86 -22.28
CA GLU A 341 -7.20 11.43 -22.90
C GLU A 341 -6.99 10.77 -24.27
N ASN A 342 -5.80 10.92 -24.87
CA ASN A 342 -5.49 10.39 -26.19
C ASN A 342 -5.41 8.85 -26.15
N PRO A 343 -6.34 8.13 -26.82
CA PRO A 343 -6.37 6.68 -26.81
C PRO A 343 -5.15 6.06 -27.50
N CYS A 344 -4.46 6.79 -28.38
CA CYS A 344 -3.25 6.33 -29.05
C CYS A 344 -2.03 6.23 -28.11
N LEU A 345 -2.07 6.89 -26.95
CA LEU A 345 -1.00 6.84 -25.95
C LEU A 345 -1.25 5.78 -24.87
N GLY A 346 -2.19 4.87 -25.06
CA GLY A 346 -2.54 3.87 -24.04
C GLY A 346 -3.00 4.51 -22.73
N GLY A 347 -3.61 5.70 -22.78
CA GLY A 347 -4.05 6.45 -21.60
C GLY A 347 -2.98 7.36 -20.97
N GLY A 348 -1.76 7.41 -21.51
CA GLY A 348 -0.73 8.38 -21.12
C GLY A 348 0.68 7.81 -21.05
N THR A 349 1.58 8.47 -20.33
CA THR A 349 2.96 8.01 -20.13
C THR A 349 3.30 7.97 -18.64
N GLY A 350 4.49 7.54 -18.28
CA GLY A 350 4.91 7.58 -16.88
C GLY A 350 6.40 7.46 -16.69
N TRP A 351 6.80 7.26 -15.43
CA TRP A 351 8.18 7.12 -15.04
C TRP A 351 8.35 5.96 -14.07
N ALA A 352 9.33 5.10 -14.34
CA ALA A 352 9.89 4.24 -13.32
C ALA A 352 10.94 5.02 -12.55
N MET A 353 10.75 5.18 -11.23
CA MET A 353 11.62 5.98 -10.38
C MET A 353 12.20 5.19 -9.19
N ALA A 354 13.35 5.65 -8.72
CA ALA A 354 14.11 5.11 -7.59
C ALA A 354 14.91 6.22 -6.91
N PHE A 355 14.40 6.75 -5.81
CA PHE A 355 15.10 7.75 -5.00
C PHE A 355 16.06 7.08 -4.03
N GLY A 356 17.13 7.77 -3.63
CA GLY A 356 17.81 7.43 -2.38
C GLY A 356 16.86 7.59 -1.19
N LEU A 357 17.13 6.91 -0.07
CA LEU A 357 16.32 7.03 1.16
C LEU A 357 16.16 8.48 1.68
N ASP A 358 17.04 9.40 1.26
CA ASP A 358 17.03 10.83 1.59
C ASP A 358 16.40 11.71 0.50
N GLY A 359 15.80 11.11 -0.53
CA GLY A 359 15.12 11.79 -1.63
C GLY A 359 16.01 12.33 -2.73
N ARG A 360 17.33 12.19 -2.59
CA ARG A 360 18.30 12.64 -3.60
C ARG A 360 18.56 11.52 -4.60
N ASN A 361 19.33 11.87 -5.63
CA ASN A 361 19.93 10.92 -6.54
C ASN A 361 20.71 9.85 -5.75
N PRO A 362 20.45 8.55 -5.97
CA PRO A 362 21.04 7.52 -5.15
C PRO A 362 22.56 7.44 -5.33
N LYS A 363 23.25 7.03 -4.26
CA LYS A 363 24.72 6.88 -4.28
C LYS A 363 25.20 5.70 -5.12
N LYS A 364 24.31 4.74 -5.40
CA LYS A 364 24.50 3.56 -6.24
C LYS A 364 23.49 3.61 -7.41
N ALA A 365 23.79 2.97 -8.53
CA ALA A 365 22.84 2.89 -9.64
C ALA A 365 21.63 2.06 -9.20
N ALA A 366 20.41 2.59 -9.34
CA ALA A 366 19.18 1.89 -8.99
C ALA A 366 18.65 0.99 -10.12
N PHE A 367 19.10 1.27 -11.35
CA PHE A 367 18.70 0.65 -12.60
C PHE A 367 19.97 0.29 -13.37
N LEU A 368 20.28 -1.00 -13.49
CA LEU A 368 21.59 -1.48 -13.96
C LEU A 368 21.76 -1.39 -15.48
N ARG A 369 20.68 -1.16 -16.23
CA ARG A 369 20.73 -0.86 -17.67
C ARG A 369 21.49 0.44 -17.97
N TRP A 370 21.37 1.44 -17.10
CA TRP A 370 21.87 2.78 -17.35
C TRP A 370 23.27 2.97 -16.76
N PRO A 371 24.22 3.56 -17.51
CA PRO A 371 25.58 3.79 -17.01
C PRO A 371 25.65 4.86 -15.92
N GLU A 372 24.64 5.72 -15.86
CA GLU A 372 24.55 6.80 -14.90
C GLU A 372 23.64 6.46 -13.71
N LYS A 373 23.91 7.10 -12.57
CA LYS A 373 23.05 7.05 -11.41
C LYS A 373 21.90 8.01 -11.66
N ILE A 374 20.80 7.50 -12.17
CA ILE A 374 19.56 8.24 -12.40
C ILE A 374 18.55 7.89 -11.30
N ILE A 375 17.58 8.78 -11.07
CA ILE A 375 16.40 8.46 -10.24
C ILE A 375 15.24 7.94 -11.06
N GLY A 376 15.28 7.97 -12.38
CA GLY A 376 14.17 7.44 -13.17
C GLY A 376 14.39 7.56 -14.67
N TYR A 377 13.63 6.76 -15.41
CA TYR A 377 13.58 6.77 -16.87
C TYR A 377 12.11 6.74 -17.31
N LYS A 378 11.85 7.36 -18.45
CA LYS A 378 10.50 7.47 -18.99
C LYS A 378 10.01 6.11 -19.48
N LEU A 379 8.74 5.82 -19.22
CA LEU A 379 8.01 4.67 -19.73
C LEU A 379 6.94 5.14 -20.72
N GLU A 380 6.74 4.33 -21.75
CA GLU A 380 5.59 4.45 -22.64
C GLU A 380 4.39 3.74 -21.99
N GLY A 381 3.21 4.35 -22.01
CA GLY A 381 2.04 3.88 -21.26
C GLY A 381 2.06 4.25 -19.77
N LEU A 382 0.94 4.01 -19.10
CA LEU A 382 0.75 4.23 -17.68
C LEU A 382 1.33 3.04 -16.89
N PRO A 383 2.37 3.23 -16.07
CA PRO A 383 2.93 2.16 -15.26
C PRO A 383 2.03 1.83 -14.07
N ASN A 384 1.92 0.54 -13.76
CA ASN A 384 1.21 0.02 -12.60
C ASN A 384 2.19 -0.42 -11.49
N GLN A 385 1.69 -1.02 -10.41
CA GLN A 385 2.49 -1.53 -9.30
C GLN A 385 3.56 -2.51 -9.80
N SER A 386 4.83 -2.21 -9.53
CA SER A 386 5.92 -3.11 -9.88
C SER A 386 6.02 -4.30 -8.93
N THR A 387 6.50 -5.43 -9.46
CA THR A 387 6.91 -6.61 -8.68
C THR A 387 8.42 -6.80 -8.79
N ILE A 388 9.07 -7.13 -7.69
CA ILE A 388 10.51 -7.41 -7.67
C ILE A 388 10.73 -8.90 -7.44
N LEU A 389 11.44 -9.55 -8.37
CA LEU A 389 11.83 -10.97 -8.27
C LEU A 389 13.34 -11.08 -8.50
N GLY A 390 14.08 -11.56 -7.51
CA GLY A 390 15.54 -11.62 -7.60
C GLY A 390 16.14 -10.24 -7.85
N THR A 391 16.96 -10.08 -8.88
CA THR A 391 17.56 -8.81 -9.30
C THR A 391 16.74 -8.09 -10.37
N PHE A 392 15.50 -8.49 -10.61
CA PHE A 392 14.65 -7.87 -11.63
C PHE A 392 13.43 -7.17 -11.01
N ARG A 393 13.07 -6.04 -11.61
CA ARG A 393 11.84 -5.30 -11.35
C ARG A 393 10.98 -5.36 -12.61
N PHE A 394 9.77 -5.87 -12.45
CA PHE A 394 8.76 -5.99 -13.50
C PHE A 394 7.71 -4.92 -13.27
N THR A 395 7.47 -4.08 -14.28
CA THR A 395 6.52 -2.98 -14.22
C THR A 395 5.50 -3.15 -15.34
N PRO A 396 4.32 -3.72 -15.04
CA PRO A 396 3.22 -3.76 -16.01
C PRO A 396 2.83 -2.34 -16.41
N GLY A 397 2.49 -2.14 -17.68
CA GLY A 397 2.05 -0.87 -18.23
C GLY A 397 0.89 -1.03 -19.21
N SER A 398 0.31 0.09 -19.62
CA SER A 398 -0.78 0.11 -20.61
C SER A 398 -0.30 0.14 -22.07
N ASN A 399 1.00 0.10 -22.31
CA ASN A 399 1.54 0.01 -23.66
C ASN A 399 1.27 -1.38 -24.25
N ALA A 400 0.55 -1.45 -25.37
CA ALA A 400 0.20 -2.71 -26.02
C ALA A 400 1.39 -3.42 -26.68
N GLU A 401 2.43 -2.67 -27.08
CA GLU A 401 3.62 -3.25 -27.73
C GLU A 401 4.61 -3.84 -26.71
N ASP A 402 4.75 -3.18 -25.56
CA ASP A 402 5.59 -3.62 -24.45
C ASP A 402 4.80 -3.52 -23.12
N PRO A 403 4.00 -4.55 -22.80
CA PRO A 403 3.07 -4.49 -21.68
C PRO A 403 3.76 -4.61 -20.32
N VAL A 404 5.05 -4.98 -20.27
CA VAL A 404 5.81 -5.13 -19.02
C VAL A 404 7.26 -4.68 -19.21
N ASP A 405 7.60 -3.54 -18.62
CA ASP A 405 9.00 -3.11 -18.53
C ASP A 405 9.76 -3.99 -17.52
N VAL A 406 10.88 -4.55 -17.96
CA VAL A 406 11.76 -5.39 -17.13
C VAL A 406 13.10 -4.68 -16.95
N MET A 407 13.39 -4.33 -15.70
CA MET A 407 14.59 -3.61 -15.34
C MET A 407 15.43 -4.41 -14.34
N GLU A 408 16.69 -4.63 -14.69
CA GLU A 408 17.66 -5.18 -13.75
C GLU A 408 18.01 -4.12 -12.70
N ILE A 409 17.99 -4.53 -11.43
CA ILE A 409 18.22 -3.68 -10.26
C ILE A 409 19.26 -4.33 -9.34
N PRO A 410 19.96 -3.54 -8.50
CA PRO A 410 21.00 -4.08 -7.63
C PRO A 410 20.51 -5.23 -6.74
N PRO A 411 21.34 -6.25 -6.50
CA PRO A 411 21.04 -7.25 -5.50
C PRO A 411 20.97 -6.60 -4.11
N LEU A 412 20.16 -7.18 -3.22
CA LEU A 412 20.24 -6.85 -1.80
C LEU A 412 21.64 -7.22 -1.31
N SER A 413 22.28 -6.37 -0.52
CA SER A 413 23.60 -6.70 0.04
C SER A 413 23.50 -7.99 0.86
N GLY A 414 24.23 -9.03 0.46
CA GLY A 414 24.16 -10.36 1.08
C GLY A 414 23.16 -11.32 0.44
N ALA A 415 22.46 -10.93 -0.63
CA ALA A 415 21.68 -11.87 -1.42
C ALA A 415 22.60 -12.88 -2.11
N VAL A 416 22.42 -14.15 -1.76
CA VAL A 416 22.95 -15.27 -2.55
C VAL A 416 22.36 -15.14 -3.95
N THR A 417 23.20 -15.18 -4.97
CA THR A 417 22.82 -14.99 -6.38
C THR A 417 21.88 -16.05 -6.95
N ASP A 418 21.38 -16.99 -6.13
CA ASP A 418 20.48 -18.09 -6.50
C ASP A 418 19.37 -18.36 -5.46
N ALA A 419 19.02 -17.38 -4.62
CA ALA A 419 17.91 -17.52 -3.67
C ALA A 419 16.55 -17.20 -4.35
N GLY A 420 16.15 -18.05 -5.29
CA GLY A 420 14.74 -18.18 -5.67
C GLY A 420 13.91 -18.68 -4.48
N ARG A 421 12.61 -18.40 -4.47
CA ARG A 421 11.66 -18.97 -3.50
C ARG A 421 11.66 -20.49 -3.70
N ARG A 422 12.38 -21.23 -2.86
CA ARG A 422 12.35 -22.70 -2.89
C ARG A 422 10.93 -23.15 -2.54
N GLY A 423 10.26 -23.80 -3.48
CA GLY A 423 8.97 -24.42 -3.22
C GLY A 423 9.11 -25.54 -2.19
N TRP A 424 8.00 -25.89 -1.53
CA TRP A 424 7.94 -26.95 -0.52
C TRP A 424 8.54 -28.29 -1.00
N ASN A 425 8.49 -28.57 -2.31
CA ASN A 425 9.06 -29.78 -2.92
C ASN A 425 10.60 -29.84 -2.95
N GLU A 426 11.34 -28.74 -2.76
CA GLU A 426 12.81 -28.75 -2.77
C GLU A 426 13.43 -28.88 -1.37
N LEU A 427 12.62 -29.05 -0.32
CA LEU A 427 13.07 -29.26 1.07
C LEU A 427 13.16 -30.74 1.48
N ILE A 428 12.67 -31.67 0.64
CA ILE A 428 12.58 -33.10 1.01
C ILE A 428 13.69 -33.95 0.37
N ASP A 429 14.35 -33.45 -0.68
CA ASP A 429 15.51 -34.13 -1.28
C ASP A 429 16.80 -33.32 -1.04
N ASN A 430 17.43 -33.57 0.12
CA ASN A 430 18.89 -33.54 0.31
C ASN A 430 19.31 -34.41 1.50
#